data_AF-A0A354EUG1-F1
#
_entry.id   AF-A0A354EUG1-F1
#
_cell.length_a   1.000
_cell.length_b   1.000
_cell.length_c   1.000
_cell.angle_alpha   90.00
_cell.angle_beta   90.00
_cell.angle_gamma   90.00
#
_symmetry.space_group_name_H-M   'P 1'
#
loop_
_entity.id
_entity.type
_entity.pdbx_description
1 polymer ?
#
loop_
_entity_poly.entity_id
_entity_poly.type
_entity_poly.pdbx_seq_one_letter_code
_entity_poly.pdbx_strand_id
1 'polypeptide(L)' 'TAVFNDGRRTFITFDPDLQVDEAPALFMIAPDGERQLVNYRQVGGLFVVDRVFDRAELRLGDRRPQVVVLRRMPGAPT' A
#
# COMPACT_ATOMS: atom_id res chain seq x y z
N THR A 1 -8.62 5.98 6.03
CA THR A 1 -7.37 5.39 5.49
C THR A 1 -6.17 6.23 5.84
N ALA A 2 -5.10 5.64 6.39
CA ALA A 2 -3.83 6.31 6.71
C ALA A 2 -2.62 5.49 6.24
N VAL A 3 -1.51 6.16 5.93
CA VAL A 3 -0.24 5.53 5.54
C VAL A 3 0.90 6.16 6.32
N PHE A 4 1.71 5.35 6.99
CA PHE A 4 2.88 5.77 7.76
C PHE A 4 3.98 4.71 7.69
N ASN A 5 5.19 5.01 8.16
CA ASN A 5 6.32 4.08 8.04
C ASN A 5 7.31 4.26 9.20
N ASP A 6 7.93 3.18 9.69
CA ASP A 6 8.91 3.22 10.79
C ASP A 6 10.37 3.36 10.28
N GLY A 7 10.56 3.82 9.04
CA GLY A 7 11.86 3.84 8.36
C GLY A 7 12.31 2.49 7.78
N ARG A 8 11.63 1.38 8.10
CA ARG A 8 11.91 0.05 7.54
C ARG A 8 10.70 -0.56 6.84
N ARG A 9 9.52 -0.37 7.41
CA ARG A 9 8.24 -0.92 6.98
C ARG A 9 7.24 0.18 6.74
N THR A 10 6.34 -0.04 5.79
CA THR A 10 5.19 0.82 5.56
C THR A 10 3.95 0.15 6.13
N PHE A 11 3.13 0.93 6.84
CA PHE A 11 1.87 0.52 7.44
C PHE A 11 0.74 1.25 6.73
N ILE A 12 -0.27 0.51 6.30
CA ILE A 12 -1.44 1.04 5.60
C ILE A 12 -2.68 0.60 6.39
N THR A 13 -3.51 1.57 6.79
CA THR A 13 -4.84 1.34 7.34
C THR A 13 -5.88 1.71 6.32
N PHE A 14 -6.87 0.84 6.14
CA PHE A 14 -8.06 1.15 5.35
C PHE A 14 -9.21 1.60 6.25
N ASP A 15 -10.22 2.18 5.62
CA ASP A 15 -11.49 2.34 6.29
C ASP A 15 -12.04 0.96 6.68
N PRO A 16 -12.59 0.77 7.89
CA PRO A 16 -13.21 -0.50 8.27
C PRO A 16 -14.35 -0.93 7.32
N ASP A 17 -14.98 0.01 6.61
CA ASP A 17 -16.02 -0.28 5.62
C ASP A 17 -15.46 -0.76 4.27
N LEU A 18 -14.13 -0.74 4.08
CA LEU A 18 -13.50 -1.28 2.88
C LEU A 18 -13.62 -2.80 2.88
N GLN A 19 -14.64 -3.32 2.19
CA GLN A 19 -14.75 -4.75 1.91
C GLN A 19 -13.80 -5.12 0.79
N VAL A 20 -12.93 -6.08 1.10
CA VAL A 20 -11.92 -6.60 0.18
C VAL A 20 -12.14 -8.10 0.08
N ASP A 21 -12.96 -8.51 -0.88
CA ASP A 21 -13.34 -9.92 -1.08
C ASP A 21 -12.13 -10.79 -1.46
N GLU A 22 -11.13 -10.19 -2.10
CA GLU A 22 -9.90 -10.82 -2.57
C GLU A 22 -8.68 -10.02 -2.11
N ALA A 23 -7.61 -10.70 -1.69
CA ALA A 23 -6.39 -10.06 -1.25
C ALA A 23 -5.84 -9.12 -2.36
N PRO A 24 -5.60 -7.82 -2.07
CA PRO A 24 -5.22 -6.87 -3.09
C PRO A 24 -3.78 -7.08 -3.55
N ALA A 25 -3.49 -6.66 -4.78
CA ALA A 25 -2.11 -6.62 -5.25
C ALA A 25 -1.50 -5.25 -4.93
N LEU A 26 -0.34 -5.25 -4.24
CA LEU A 26 0.39 -4.03 -3.90
C LEU A 26 1.69 -3.95 -4.70
N PHE A 27 1.85 -2.84 -5.42
CA PHE A 27 3.02 -2.56 -6.23
C PHE A 27 3.71 -1.31 -5.72
N MET A 28 5.01 -1.39 -5.45
CA MET A 28 5.86 -0.21 -5.34
C MET A 28 6.14 0.33 -6.74
N ILE A 29 6.14 1.66 -6.89
CA ILE A 29 6.60 2.30 -8.12
C ILE A 29 8.04 2.78 -7.92
N ALA A 30 8.97 2.18 -8.65
CA ALA A 30 10.37 2.57 -8.65
C ALA A 30 10.58 3.95 -9.34
N PRO A 31 11.73 4.61 -9.16
CA PRO A 31 11.99 5.94 -9.75
C PRO A 31 11.90 5.97 -11.29
N ASP A 32 12.17 4.85 -11.95
CA ASP A 32 12.04 4.66 -13.41
C ASP A 32 10.59 4.39 -13.87
N GLY A 33 9.65 4.28 -12.93
CA GLY A 33 8.25 3.98 -13.18
C GLY A 33 7.90 2.49 -13.21
N GLU A 34 8.86 1.61 -12.97
CA GLU A 34 8.61 0.16 -12.90
C GLU A 34 7.70 -0.18 -11.71
N ARG A 35 6.75 -1.10 -11.94
CA ARG A 35 5.85 -1.64 -10.91
C ARG A 35 6.45 -2.92 -10.35
N GLN A 36 6.90 -2.86 -9.10
CA GLN A 36 7.47 -4.01 -8.40
C GLN A 36 6.44 -4.54 -7.40
N LEU A 37 6.01 -5.79 -7.58
CA LEU A 37 5.13 -6.46 -6.62
C LEU A 37 5.86 -6.56 -5.28
N VAL A 38 5.19 -6.18 -4.19
CA VAL A 38 5.73 -6.29 -2.84
C VAL A 38 4.89 -7.26 -2.02
N ASN A 39 5.59 -8.05 -1.20
CA ASN A 39 4.92 -8.85 -0.20
C ASN A 39 4.42 -7.94 0.93
N TYR A 40 3.22 -8.23 1.41
CA TYR A 40 2.64 -7.61 2.59
C TYR A 40 1.93 -8.69 3.42
N ARG A 41 1.66 -8.35 4.67
CA ARG A 41 0.87 -9.17 5.60
C ARG A 41 -0.22 -8.33 6.25
N GLN A 42 -1.35 -8.93 6.55
CA GLN A 42 -2.42 -8.28 7.31
C GLN A 42 -2.30 -8.61 8.79
N VAL A 43 -2.24 -7.60 9.66
CA VAL A 43 -2.13 -7.77 11.12
C VAL A 43 -3.07 -6.78 11.80
N GLY A 44 -4.14 -7.27 12.43
CA GLY A 44 -5.10 -6.41 13.14
C GLY A 44 -5.70 -5.29 12.28
N GLY A 45 -6.00 -5.58 11.00
CA GLY A 45 -6.53 -4.60 10.04
C GLY A 45 -5.48 -3.70 9.37
N LEU A 46 -4.20 -3.79 9.78
CA LEU A 46 -3.09 -3.11 9.10
C LEU A 46 -2.49 -3.98 8.01
N PHE A 47 -2.16 -3.36 6.89
CA PHE A 47 -1.32 -3.95 5.87
C PHE A 47 0.11 -3.52 6.15
N VAL A 48 0.97 -4.49 6.45
CA VAL A 48 2.38 -4.28 6.80
C VAL A 48 3.23 -4.72 5.62
N VAL A 49 3.94 -3.76 5.05
CA VAL A 49 4.84 -3.94 3.91
C VAL A 49 6.27 -3.88 4.45
N ASP A 50 7.08 -4.90 4.17
CA ASP A 50 8.46 -4.96 4.65
C ASP A 50 9.43 -4.08 3.80
N ARG A 51 8.94 -2.93 3.34
CA ARG A 51 9.69 -1.91 2.57
C ARG A 51 9.07 -0.52 2.74
N VAL A 52 9.93 0.50 2.71
CA VAL A 52 9.53 1.92 2.59
C VAL A 52 9.47 2.32 1.11
N PHE A 53 8.44 3.07 0.73
CA PHE A 53 8.28 3.60 -0.63
C PHE A 53 7.78 5.04 -0.63
N ASP A 54 8.00 5.75 -1.75
CA ASP A 54 7.45 7.08 -2.00
C ASP A 54 6.18 7.04 -2.83
N ARG A 55 6.03 6.02 -3.69
CA ARG A 55 4.85 5.81 -4.51
C ARG A 55 4.51 4.32 -4.59
N ALA A 56 3.23 4.00 -4.48
CA ALA A 56 2.72 2.65 -4.67
C ALA A 56 1.33 2.67 -5.33
N GLU A 57 0.97 1.54 -5.94
CA GLU A 57 -0.37 1.24 -6.43
C GLU A 57 -0.91 0.04 -5.64
N LEU A 58 -2.05 0.22 -5.01
CA LEU A 58 -2.85 -0.85 -4.45
C LEU A 58 -4.01 -1.15 -5.40
N ARG A 59 -4.14 -2.40 -5.85
CA ARG A 59 -5.19 -2.85 -6.75
C ARG A 59 -6.16 -3.76 -6.01
N LEU A 60 -7.42 -3.33 -5.94
CA LEU A 60 -8.50 -4.00 -5.21
C LEU A 60 -9.40 -4.74 -6.20
N GLY A 61 -9.52 -6.07 -6.05
CA GLY A 61 -10.32 -6.97 -6.91
C GLY A 61 -9.55 -7.54 -8.13
N ASP A 62 -10.14 -8.53 -8.79
CA ASP A 62 -9.58 -9.24 -9.96
C ASP A 62 -9.82 -8.53 -11.31
N ARG A 63 -11.01 -8.70 -11.92
CA ARG A 63 -11.20 -8.42 -13.37
C ARG A 63 -11.14 -6.95 -13.76
N ARG A 64 -11.54 -6.06 -12.85
CA ARG A 64 -11.57 -4.60 -13.03
C ARG A 64 -11.15 -3.95 -11.72
N PRO A 65 -9.84 -3.98 -11.42
CA PRO A 65 -9.40 -3.56 -10.11
C PRO A 65 -9.59 -2.06 -9.92
N GLN A 66 -10.07 -1.66 -8.75
CA GLN A 66 -9.95 -0.27 -8.32
C GLN A 66 -8.47 -0.02 -7.98
N VAL A 67 -7.87 0.97 -8.64
CA VAL A 67 -6.47 1.33 -8.42
C VAL A 67 -6.38 2.53 -7.48
N VAL A 68 -5.83 2.30 -6.29
CA VAL A 68 -5.53 3.34 -5.30
C VAL A 68 -4.05 3.69 -5.40
N VAL A 69 -3.75 4.96 -5.66
CA VAL A 69 -2.37 5.45 -5.74
C VAL A 69 -1.97 6.06 -4.41
N LEU A 70 -0.95 5.48 -3.78
CA LEU A 70 -0.34 5.98 -2.56
C LEU A 70 0.86 6.85 -2.93
N ARG A 71 0.93 8.05 -2.36
CA ARG A 71 2.06 8.98 -2.53
C ARG A 71 2.48 9.52 -1.17
N ARG A 72 3.77 9.44 -0.87
CA ARG A 72 4.36 10.12 0.29
C ARG A 72 4.22 11.62 0.09
N MET A 73 3.63 12.29 1.08
CA MET A 73 3.62 13.75 1.12
C MET A 73 4.92 14.26 1.77
N PRO A 74 5.56 15.30 1.20
CA PRO A 74 6.69 15.96 1.85
C PRO A 74 6.31 16.41 3.27
N GLY A 75 7.18 16.13 4.25
CA GLY A 75 6.97 16.52 5.65
C GLY A 75 6.01 15.64 6.46
N ALA A 76 5.50 14.54 5.90
CA ALA A 76 4.77 13.56 6.69
C ALA A 76 5.70 12.90 7.73
N PRO A 77 5.29 12.81 9.01
CA PRO A 77 6.11 12.19 10.05
C PRO A 77 6.40 10.72 9.71
N THR A 78 7.67 10.34 9.87
CA THR A 78 8.11 8.94 10.01
C THR A 78 7.82 8.45 11.42
#